data_AF-A0A973P560-F1
#
_entry.id   AF-A0A973P560-F1
#
_cell.length_a   1.000
_cell.length_b   1.000
_cell.length_c   1.000
_cell.angle_alpha   90.00
_cell.angle_beta   90.00
_cell.angle_gamma   90.00
#
_symmetry.space_group_name_H-M   'P 1'
#
loop_
_entity.id
_entity.type
_entity.pdbx_description
1 polymer ?
#
loop_
_entity_poly.entity_id
_entity_poly.type
_entity_poly.pdbx_seq_one_letter_code
_entity_poly.pdbx_strand_id
1 'polypeptide(L)'
;MLTRLHPPIAADERASLNAFLDGARAAIRASCRGVSDADARRVALPGSGLTLCGAVSHLRWAEARWFEVALRGERDRAPAEDYLADPDVPLAQLLDEYDAQCELSRAIAATLSLDTSVAGGGTRYNVRWILLHMLEETRRQLGLIEAVRELLVGDPVAG
;
A
#
# COMPACT_ATOMS: atom_id res chain seq x y z
N MET A 1 20.14 5.03 -5.26
CA MET A 1 19.27 5.77 -6.20
C MET A 1 18.06 4.89 -6.50
N LEU A 2 16.88 5.28 -6.04
CA LEU A 2 15.63 4.59 -6.39
C LEU A 2 15.38 4.80 -7.87
N THR A 3 15.42 3.73 -8.66
CA THR A 3 14.94 3.79 -10.04
C THR A 3 13.45 4.09 -9.97
N ARG A 4 13.06 5.36 -10.05
CA ARG A 4 11.68 5.74 -10.36
C ARG A 4 11.42 5.17 -11.75
N LEU A 5 10.75 4.03 -11.84
CA LEU A 5 10.12 3.62 -13.09
C LEU A 5 9.21 4.77 -13.47
N HIS A 6 9.61 5.53 -14.49
CA HIS A 6 8.78 6.62 -14.98
C HIS A 6 7.57 5.97 -15.65
N PRO A 7 6.35 6.37 -15.29
CA PRO A 7 5.17 5.92 -16.00
C PRO A 7 5.37 6.20 -17.49
N PRO A 8 4.99 5.27 -18.37
CA PRO A 8 5.18 5.44 -19.80
C PRO A 8 4.46 6.71 -20.26
N ILE A 9 5.20 7.58 -20.96
CA ILE A 9 4.69 8.86 -21.45
C ILE A 9 3.72 8.57 -22.60
N ALA A 10 2.53 9.18 -22.56
CA ALA A 10 1.48 9.03 -23.58
C ALA A 10 0.98 7.58 -23.79
N ALA A 11 1.00 6.76 -22.73
CA ALA A 11 0.33 5.46 -22.74
C ALA A 11 -1.19 5.61 -22.58
N ASP A 12 -1.92 4.52 -22.82
CA ASP A 12 -3.35 4.49 -22.53
C ASP A 12 -3.66 4.66 -21.04
N GLU A 13 -4.92 4.91 -20.72
CA GLU A 13 -5.38 5.19 -19.36
C GLU A 13 -5.01 4.07 -18.39
N ARG A 14 -5.23 2.81 -18.76
CA ARG A 14 -4.97 1.66 -17.88
C ARG A 14 -3.48 1.49 -17.65
N ALA A 15 -2.68 1.54 -18.72
CA ALA A 15 -1.23 1.46 -18.62
C ALA A 15 -0.67 2.56 -17.71
N SER A 16 -1.20 3.78 -17.83
CA SER A 16 -0.84 4.90 -16.96
C SER A 16 -1.20 4.63 -15.49
N LEU A 17 -2.46 4.32 -15.19
CA LEU A 17 -2.93 4.04 -13.82
C LEU A 17 -2.11 2.93 -13.15
N ASN A 18 -1.90 1.82 -13.85
CA ASN A 18 -1.12 0.70 -13.37
C ASN A 18 0.32 1.12 -13.07
N ALA A 19 0.98 1.83 -13.99
CA ALA A 19 2.37 2.23 -13.79
C ALA A 19 2.55 3.21 -12.62
N PHE A 20 1.63 4.16 -12.45
CA PHE A 20 1.68 5.09 -11.31
C PHE A 20 1.47 4.40 -9.97
N LEU A 21 0.52 3.46 -9.91
CA LEU A 21 0.23 2.67 -8.71
C LEU A 21 1.34 1.68 -8.39
N ASP A 22 1.85 0.93 -9.38
CA ASP A 22 2.96 0.00 -9.18
C ASP A 22 4.25 0.72 -8.77
N GLY A 23 4.50 1.92 -9.30
CA GLY A 23 5.58 2.78 -8.82
C GLY A 23 5.40 3.22 -7.36
N ALA A 24 4.16 3.44 -6.92
CA ALA A 24 3.85 3.76 -5.52
C ALA A 24 4.09 2.56 -4.61
N ARG A 25 3.56 1.38 -4.99
CA ARG A 25 3.72 0.11 -4.27
C ARG A 25 5.19 -0.25 -4.11
N ALA A 26 5.96 -0.18 -5.20
CA ALA A 26 7.39 -0.46 -5.17
C ALA A 26 8.15 0.50 -4.24
N ALA A 27 7.74 1.77 -4.17
CA ALA A 27 8.36 2.76 -3.30
C ALA A 27 8.16 2.45 -1.81
N ILE A 28 7.04 1.83 -1.40
CA ILE A 28 6.79 1.42 0.00
C ILE A 28 7.91 0.53 0.51
N ARG A 29 8.17 -0.62 -0.14
CA ARG A 29 9.28 -1.51 0.23
C ARG A 29 10.61 -0.78 0.21
N ALA A 30 10.80 0.06 -0.81
CA ALA A 30 12.02 0.80 -0.98
C ALA A 30 12.33 1.75 0.19
N SER A 31 11.30 2.41 0.71
CA SER A 31 11.34 3.32 1.84
C SER A 31 11.40 2.61 3.19
N CYS A 32 11.19 1.29 3.23
CA CYS A 32 11.42 0.48 4.43
C CYS A 32 12.82 -0.16 4.51
N ARG A 33 13.65 -0.07 3.45
CA ARG A 33 14.97 -0.72 3.44
C ARG A 33 15.90 -0.21 4.53
N GLY A 34 16.54 -1.14 5.24
CA GLY A 34 17.53 -0.85 6.27
C GLY A 34 16.96 -0.43 7.63
N VAL A 35 15.62 -0.41 7.77
CA VAL A 35 14.98 -0.15 9.06
C VAL A 35 14.99 -1.43 9.87
N SER A 36 15.39 -1.34 11.14
CA SER A 36 15.36 -2.48 12.05
C SER A 36 13.93 -2.84 12.43
N ASP A 37 13.73 -4.10 12.77
CA ASP A 37 12.45 -4.61 13.25
C ASP A 37 11.98 -3.89 14.53
N ALA A 38 12.92 -3.48 15.39
CA ALA A 38 12.62 -2.71 16.60
C ALA A 38 12.14 -1.29 16.27
N ASP A 39 12.82 -0.61 15.33
CA ASP A 39 12.43 0.73 14.89
C ASP A 39 11.10 0.71 14.14
N ALA A 40 10.86 -0.30 13.31
CA ALA A 40 9.63 -0.43 12.54
C ALA A 40 8.36 -0.51 13.40
N ARG A 41 8.51 -1.01 14.64
CA ARG A 41 7.45 -1.13 15.64
C ARG A 41 7.34 0.08 16.57
N ARG A 42 8.29 1.01 16.52
CA ARG A 42 8.28 2.20 17.38
C ARG A 42 7.25 3.19 16.87
N VAL A 43 6.47 3.75 17.79
CA VAL A 43 5.64 4.93 17.51
C VAL A 43 6.57 6.14 17.38
N ALA A 44 6.79 6.59 16.15
CA ALA A 44 7.71 7.69 15.86
C ALA A 44 7.04 9.07 16.02
N LEU A 45 5.73 9.15 15.84
CA LEU A 45 4.94 10.37 16.00
C LEU A 45 4.09 10.27 17.28
N PRO A 46 4.43 11.00 18.35
CA PRO A 46 3.68 10.95 19.61
C PRO A 46 2.19 11.21 19.42
N GLY A 47 1.35 10.40 20.09
CA GLY A 47 -0.11 10.52 20.04
C GLY A 47 -0.79 9.97 18.77
N SER A 48 -0.02 9.55 17.75
CA SER A 48 -0.59 9.00 16.50
C SER A 48 -0.88 7.49 16.56
N GLY A 49 -0.20 6.75 17.44
CA GLY A 49 -0.21 5.27 17.43
C GLY A 49 0.44 4.64 16.19
N LEU A 50 1.08 5.45 15.33
CA LEU A 50 1.51 5.04 14.00
C LEU A 50 2.89 4.38 14.01
N THR A 51 2.99 3.22 13.38
CA THR A 51 4.23 2.44 13.20
C THR A 51 4.42 2.08 11.72
N LEU A 52 5.66 1.78 11.30
CA LEU A 52 5.91 1.33 9.93
C LEU A 52 5.25 -0.03 9.66
N CYS A 53 5.33 -0.95 10.62
CA CYS A 53 4.63 -2.23 10.51
C CYS A 53 3.12 -2.02 10.34
N GLY A 54 2.52 -1.13 11.12
CA GLY A 54 1.10 -0.77 11.01
C GLY A 54 0.76 -0.22 9.63
N ALA A 55 1.56 0.70 9.10
CA ALA A 55 1.34 1.28 7.77
C ALA A 55 1.43 0.25 6.63
N VAL A 56 2.41 -0.68 6.68
CA VAL A 56 2.54 -1.75 5.68
C VAL A 56 1.37 -2.74 5.78
N SER A 57 1.00 -3.12 7.01
CA SER A 57 -0.16 -4.00 7.25
C SER A 57 -1.46 -3.37 6.73
N HIS A 58 -1.68 -2.09 7.01
CA HIS A 58 -2.80 -1.31 6.49
C HIS A 58 -2.88 -1.39 4.96
N LEU A 59 -1.76 -1.15 4.27
CA LEU A 59 -1.74 -1.19 2.81
C LEU A 59 -2.05 -2.59 2.26
N ARG A 60 -1.49 -3.65 2.86
CA ARG A 60 -1.81 -5.03 2.49
C ARG A 60 -3.31 -5.29 2.57
N TRP A 61 -3.94 -4.92 3.67
CA TRP A 61 -5.36 -5.20 3.84
C TRP A 61 -6.26 -4.26 3.04
N ALA A 62 -5.84 -3.02 2.78
CA ALA A 62 -6.51 -2.14 1.84
C ALA A 62 -6.55 -2.74 0.43
N GLU A 63 -5.44 -3.32 -0.03
CA GLU A 63 -5.39 -4.08 -1.29
C GLU A 63 -6.37 -5.26 -1.28
N ALA A 64 -6.34 -6.12 -0.24
CA ALA A 64 -7.26 -7.26 -0.13
C ALA A 64 -8.73 -6.82 -0.12
N ARG A 65 -9.06 -5.77 0.62
CA ARG A 65 -10.42 -5.22 0.71
C ARG A 65 -10.93 -4.73 -0.64
N TRP A 66 -10.13 -4.02 -1.41
CA TRP A 66 -10.60 -3.46 -2.67
C TRP A 66 -10.59 -4.48 -3.81
N PHE A 67 -9.57 -5.33 -3.91
CA PHE A 67 -9.45 -6.26 -5.03
C PHE A 67 -10.12 -7.62 -4.78
N GLU A 68 -10.03 -8.19 -3.59
CA GLU A 68 -10.69 -9.47 -3.31
C GLU A 68 -12.11 -9.28 -2.79
N VAL A 69 -12.30 -8.44 -1.77
CA VAL A 69 -13.64 -8.27 -1.18
C VAL A 69 -14.55 -7.49 -2.13
N ALA A 70 -14.16 -6.30 -2.60
CA ALA A 70 -15.05 -5.47 -3.41
C ALA A 70 -15.18 -5.96 -4.85
N LEU A 71 -14.07 -6.31 -5.53
CA LEU A 71 -14.11 -6.73 -6.94
C LEU A 71 -14.53 -8.19 -7.15
N ARG A 72 -14.14 -9.12 -6.25
CA ARG A 72 -14.51 -10.55 -6.37
C ARG A 72 -15.65 -10.98 -5.45
N GLY A 73 -16.06 -10.14 -4.49
CA GLY A 73 -17.10 -10.49 -3.53
C GLY A 73 -16.66 -11.46 -2.43
N GLU A 74 -15.35 -11.66 -2.25
CA GLU A 74 -14.80 -12.62 -1.27
C GLU A 74 -14.74 -12.02 0.14
N ARG A 75 -15.89 -11.94 0.81
CA ARG A 75 -16.10 -11.15 2.04
C ARG A 75 -15.17 -11.45 3.22
N ASP A 76 -14.59 -12.64 3.30
CA ASP A 76 -13.75 -13.07 4.42
C ASP A 76 -12.23 -12.90 4.14
N ARG A 77 -11.85 -12.23 3.05
CA ARG A 77 -10.44 -12.06 2.64
C ARG A 77 -9.73 -10.87 3.29
N ALA A 78 -10.46 -9.97 3.94
CA ALA A 78 -9.89 -8.85 4.68
C ALA A 78 -10.63 -8.64 6.01
N PRO A 79 -9.93 -8.19 7.07
CA PRO A 79 -10.56 -7.90 8.35
C PRO A 79 -11.56 -6.73 8.24
N ALA A 80 -12.53 -6.69 9.16
CA ALA A 80 -13.63 -5.73 9.15
C ALA A 80 -13.24 -4.31 9.60
N GLU A 81 -12.31 -4.17 10.56
CA GLU A 81 -11.88 -2.89 11.14
C GLU A 81 -10.36 -2.68 11.10
N ASP A 82 -9.97 -1.41 11.33
CA ASP A 82 -8.65 -0.81 11.14
C ASP A 82 -7.47 -1.54 11.82
N TYR A 83 -6.33 -1.33 11.20
CA TYR A 83 -5.21 -2.25 11.09
C TYR A 83 -4.15 -2.01 12.15
N LEU A 84 -4.05 -2.94 13.10
CA LEU A 84 -2.81 -3.13 13.84
C LEU A 84 -2.06 -4.28 13.17
N ALA A 85 -0.82 -4.03 12.77
CA ALA A 85 0.09 -5.13 12.51
C ALA A 85 0.18 -5.99 13.78
N ASP A 86 0.18 -7.31 13.61
CA ASP A 86 0.54 -8.20 14.69
C ASP A 86 1.93 -7.76 15.21
N PRO A 87 2.05 -7.44 16.52
CA PRO A 87 3.28 -6.89 17.07
C PRO A 87 4.48 -7.83 16.88
N ASP A 88 4.24 -9.13 16.67
CA ASP A 88 5.30 -10.13 16.57
C ASP A 88 5.73 -10.41 15.12
N VAL A 89 5.00 -9.92 14.11
CA VAL A 89 5.35 -10.17 12.71
C VAL A 89 6.49 -9.25 12.26
N PRO A 90 7.61 -9.80 11.72
CA PRO A 90 8.71 -9.00 11.21
C PRO A 90 8.34 -8.08 10.04
N LEU A 91 8.98 -6.90 9.96
CA LEU A 91 8.71 -5.94 8.88
C LEU A 91 8.96 -6.56 7.49
N ALA A 92 10.01 -7.38 7.37
CA ALA A 92 10.32 -8.07 6.11
C ALA A 92 9.17 -8.99 5.66
N GLN A 93 8.56 -9.73 6.59
CA GLN A 93 7.42 -10.59 6.29
C GLN A 93 6.20 -9.77 5.86
N LEU A 94 5.89 -8.67 6.57
CA LEU A 94 4.78 -7.78 6.19
C LEU A 94 4.95 -7.20 4.78
N LEU A 95 6.18 -6.85 4.40
CA LEU A 95 6.50 -6.37 3.05
C LEU A 95 6.32 -7.46 2.00
N ASP A 96 6.73 -8.70 2.29
CA ASP A 96 6.55 -9.84 1.39
C ASP A 96 5.08 -10.18 1.20
N GLU A 97 4.29 -10.14 2.27
CA GLU A 97 2.83 -10.30 2.22
C GLU A 97 2.15 -9.16 1.44
N TYR A 98 2.61 -7.91 1.62
CA TYR A 98 2.11 -6.76 0.87
C TYR A 98 2.40 -6.89 -0.63
N ASP A 99 3.61 -7.29 -1.00
CA ASP A 99 3.98 -7.47 -2.41
C ASP A 99 3.18 -8.59 -3.08
N ALA A 100 3.04 -9.73 -2.39
CA ALA A 100 2.21 -10.84 -2.86
C ALA A 100 0.74 -10.41 -3.04
N GLN A 101 0.22 -9.61 -2.12
CA GLN A 101 -1.11 -9.05 -2.25
C GLN A 101 -1.22 -8.11 -3.46
N CYS A 102 -0.21 -7.25 -3.69
CA CYS A 102 -0.18 -6.37 -4.85
C CYS A 102 -0.14 -7.15 -6.18
N GLU A 103 0.56 -8.29 -6.23
CA GLU A 103 0.55 -9.19 -7.38
C GLU A 103 -0.86 -9.74 -7.65
N LEU A 104 -1.54 -10.19 -6.61
CA LEU A 104 -2.92 -10.67 -6.71
C LEU A 104 -3.86 -9.55 -7.17
N SER A 105 -3.76 -8.36 -6.58
CA SER A 105 -4.54 -7.18 -6.96
C SER A 105 -4.39 -6.84 -8.45
N ARG A 106 -3.15 -6.90 -8.98
CA ARG A 106 -2.88 -6.71 -10.42
C ARG A 106 -3.58 -7.77 -11.26
N ALA A 107 -3.45 -9.05 -10.88
CA ALA A 107 -4.07 -10.15 -11.61
C ALA A 107 -5.59 -9.99 -11.67
N ILE A 108 -6.23 -9.60 -10.56
CA ILE A 108 -7.67 -9.37 -10.51
C ILE A 108 -8.06 -8.20 -11.42
N ALA A 109 -7.42 -7.05 -11.27
CA ALA A 109 -7.74 -5.84 -12.03
C ALA A 109 -7.54 -6.02 -13.55
N ALA A 110 -6.61 -6.88 -13.96
CA ALA A 110 -6.34 -7.19 -15.37
C ALA A 110 -7.50 -7.97 -16.04
N THR A 111 -8.32 -8.69 -15.27
CA THR A 111 -9.46 -9.45 -15.81
C THR A 111 -10.73 -8.63 -16.03
N LEU A 112 -10.75 -7.38 -15.55
CA LEU A 112 -11.94 -6.53 -15.52
C LEU A 112 -11.76 -5.27 -16.37
N SER A 113 -12.84 -4.79 -16.97
CA SER A 113 -12.84 -3.47 -17.62
C SER A 113 -12.72 -2.35 -16.58
N LEU A 114 -12.18 -1.19 -16.97
CA LEU A 114 -12.10 -0.03 -16.08
C LEU A 114 -13.49 0.47 -15.65
N ASP A 115 -14.51 0.19 -16.46
CA ASP A 115 -15.91 0.56 -16.22
C ASP A 115 -16.71 -0.51 -15.47
N THR A 116 -16.12 -1.69 -15.20
CA THR A 116 -16.77 -2.73 -14.40
C THR A 116 -17.10 -2.16 -13.02
N SER A 117 -18.39 -2.14 -12.70
CA SER A 117 -18.91 -1.55 -11.46
C SER A 117 -19.25 -2.61 -10.43
N VAL A 118 -18.89 -2.34 -9.18
CA VAL A 118 -19.21 -3.17 -8.01
C VAL A 118 -19.96 -2.35 -6.97
N ALA A 119 -20.83 -3.00 -6.22
CA ALA A 119 -21.56 -2.37 -5.11
C ALA A 119 -20.82 -2.63 -3.79
N GLY A 120 -20.62 -1.58 -2.99
CA GLY A 120 -20.03 -1.66 -1.66
C GLY A 120 -20.62 -0.59 -0.74
N GLY A 121 -21.10 -0.98 0.44
CA GLY A 121 -21.63 -0.03 1.44
C GLY A 121 -22.78 0.86 0.94
N GLY A 122 -23.63 0.35 0.03
CA GLY A 122 -24.71 1.13 -0.59
C GLY A 122 -24.28 2.08 -1.72
N THR A 123 -22.98 2.16 -2.02
CA THR A 123 -22.40 2.97 -3.11
C THR A 123 -21.90 2.07 -4.24
N ARG A 124 -21.79 2.61 -5.46
CA ARG A 124 -21.16 1.92 -6.59
C ARG A 124 -19.81 2.52 -6.92
N TYR A 125 -18.82 1.66 -7.11
CA TYR A 125 -17.46 2.02 -7.51
C TYR A 125 -17.11 1.22 -8.77
N ASN A 126 -16.38 1.82 -9.70
CA ASN A 126 -15.81 1.05 -10.83
C ASN A 126 -14.32 0.79 -10.60
N VAL A 127 -13.77 -0.13 -11.39
CA VAL A 127 -12.34 -0.49 -11.31
C VAL A 127 -11.44 0.74 -11.46
N ARG A 128 -11.79 1.70 -12.33
CA ARG A 128 -11.06 2.97 -12.46
C ARG A 128 -10.97 3.74 -11.14
N TRP A 129 -12.10 3.91 -10.46
CA TRP A 129 -12.16 4.60 -9.17
C TRP A 129 -11.32 3.86 -8.12
N ILE A 130 -11.40 2.52 -8.09
CA ILE A 130 -10.64 1.69 -7.15
C ILE A 130 -9.13 1.85 -7.37
N LEU A 131 -8.66 1.80 -8.63
CA LEU A 131 -7.24 2.01 -8.94
C LEU A 131 -6.74 3.40 -8.53
N LEU A 132 -7.55 4.44 -8.76
CA LEU A 132 -7.24 5.81 -8.34
C LEU A 132 -7.21 5.95 -6.81
N HIS A 133 -8.19 5.38 -6.12
CA HIS A 133 -8.26 5.40 -4.67
C HIS A 133 -7.05 4.69 -4.06
N MET A 134 -6.67 3.52 -4.59
CA MET A 134 -5.49 2.79 -4.13
C MET A 134 -4.19 3.56 -4.43
N LEU A 135 -4.11 4.30 -5.52
CA LEU A 135 -2.98 5.19 -5.79
C LEU A 135 -2.90 6.31 -4.74
N GLU A 136 -4.01 6.97 -4.44
CA GLU A 136 -4.07 8.02 -3.42
C GLU A 136 -3.68 7.49 -2.04
N GLU A 137 -4.29 6.39 -1.60
CA GLU A 137 -4.02 5.73 -0.33
C GLU A 137 -2.55 5.34 -0.20
N THR A 138 -2.00 4.66 -1.22
CA THR A 138 -0.61 4.21 -1.23
C THR A 138 0.35 5.38 -1.17
N ARG A 139 0.08 6.48 -1.89
CA ARG A 139 0.93 7.68 -1.86
C ARG A 139 0.86 8.41 -0.52
N ARG A 140 -0.31 8.43 0.12
CA ARG A 140 -0.50 9.00 1.46
C ARG A 140 0.34 8.23 2.48
N GLN A 141 0.25 6.90 2.48
CA GLN A 141 1.02 6.03 3.36
C GLN A 141 2.53 6.09 3.05
N LEU A 142 2.91 6.22 1.77
CA LEU A 142 4.32 6.40 1.39
C LEU A 142 4.93 7.64 2.04
N GLY A 143 4.28 8.80 1.95
CA GLY A 143 4.81 10.03 2.55
C GLY A 143 4.94 9.93 4.08
N LEU A 144 3.99 9.23 4.71
CA LEU A 144 4.04 8.94 6.14
C LEU A 144 5.18 7.99 6.52
N ILE A 145 5.38 6.92 5.74
CA ILE A 145 6.48 5.97 5.92
C ILE A 145 7.82 6.67 5.76
N GLU A 146 7.97 7.54 4.76
CA GLU A 146 9.19 8.32 4.53
C GLU A 146 9.47 9.26 5.70
N ALA A 147 8.47 10.00 6.19
CA ALA A 147 8.61 10.85 7.37
C ALA A 147 8.98 10.06 8.64
N VAL A 148 8.32 8.92 8.87
CA VAL A 148 8.61 8.06 10.02
C VAL A 148 10.01 7.45 9.91
N ARG A 149 10.42 7.01 8.72
CA ARG A 149 11.77 6.50 8.45
C ARG A 149 12.83 7.56 8.80
N GLU A 150 12.64 8.81 8.37
CA GLU A 150 13.56 9.90 8.68
C GLU A 150 13.70 10.13 10.20
N LEU A 151 12.58 10.11 10.93
CA LEU A 151 12.56 10.22 12.39
C LEU A 151 13.17 9.01 13.13
N LEU A 152 13.20 7.84 12.50
CA LEU A 152 13.75 6.61 13.07
C LEU A 152 15.25 6.48 12.82
N VAL A 153 15.69 6.75 11.59
CA VAL A 153 17.06 6.50 11.16
C VAL A 153 17.98 7.67 11.51
N GLY A 154 17.46 8.89 11.62
CA GLY A 154 18.24 10.08 12.00
C GLY A 154 19.30 10.48 10.97
N ASP A 155 19.45 11.77 10.75
CA ASP A 155 20.46 12.35 9.87
C ASP A 155 21.90 12.07 10.39
N PRO A 156 22.86 11.55 9.59
CA PRO A 156 24.25 11.34 10.03
C PRO A 156 25.03 12.61 10.38
N VAL A 157 24.44 13.81 10.26
CA VAL A 157 25.12 15.10 10.44
C VAL A 157 24.66 15.79 11.72
N ALA A 158 25.03 15.20 12.85
CA ALA A 158 25.14 15.89 14.14
C ALA A 158 26.19 15.15 14.98
N GLY A 159 27.46 15.32 14.60
CA GLY A 159 28.65 14.78 15.27
C GLY A 159 29.92 15.38 14.70
#